data_AF-A0A1F6DIV2-F1
#
_entry.id   AF-A0A1F6DIV2-F1
#
_cell.length_a   1.000
_cell.length_b   1.000
_cell.length_c   1.000
_cell.angle_alpha   90.00
_cell.angle_beta   90.00
_cell.angle_gamma   90.00
#
_symmetry.space_group_name_H-M   'P 1'
#
loop_
_entity.id
_entity.type
_entity.pdbx_description
1 polymer ?
#
loop_
_entity_poly.entity_id
_entity_poly.type
_entity_poly.pdbx_seq_one_letter_code
_entity_poly.pdbx_strand_id
1 'polypeptide(L)'
;MNELLTIRKEFGEIERLGSTINIRKFGSESIAGSISLVPLSEPIRLYLVYDLKVEREEQGKGFASQLMAEVEKISRESSMPVVLHDATDKEKKGGKTQNPLSIGMYKKRKGWVEVMDPSQTYPVYVYGTRDKVFEQIVDRIKQGLIFYGN
;
A
#
# COMPACT_ATOMS: atom_id res chain seq x y z
N MET A 1 -22.20 23.64 14.20
CA MET A 1 -22.95 22.40 13.89
C MET A 1 -22.24 21.77 12.71
N ASN A 2 -21.37 20.78 12.94
CA ASN A 2 -20.58 20.16 11.88
C ASN A 2 -21.42 19.05 11.23
N GLU A 3 -21.80 19.23 9.98
CA GLU A 3 -22.35 18.18 9.14
C GLU A 3 -21.28 17.09 9.00
N LEU A 4 -21.42 16.00 9.76
CA LEU A 4 -20.81 14.72 9.41
C LEU A 4 -21.48 14.28 8.10
N LEU A 5 -20.93 14.72 6.96
CA LEU A 5 -21.21 14.10 5.68
C LEU A 5 -21.06 12.59 5.89
N THR A 6 -22.16 11.87 5.80
CA THR A 6 -22.17 10.42 5.97
C THR A 6 -21.48 9.84 4.74
N ILE A 7 -20.15 9.70 4.81
CA ILE A 7 -19.36 9.07 3.76
C ILE A 7 -19.82 7.62 3.67
N ARG A 8 -20.53 7.27 2.59
CA ARG A 8 -20.95 5.89 2.33
C ARG A 8 -19.78 5.12 1.72
N LYS A 9 -19.59 3.88 2.17
CA LYS A 9 -18.64 2.96 1.52
C LYS A 9 -19.14 2.64 0.12
N GLU A 10 -18.23 2.63 -0.85
CA GLU A 10 -18.51 2.29 -2.24
C GLU A 10 -17.70 1.06 -2.66
N PHE A 11 -18.24 0.27 -3.59
CA PHE A 11 -17.55 -0.87 -4.18
C PHE A 11 -17.04 -0.48 -5.56
N GLY A 12 -15.76 -0.71 -5.81
CA GLY A 12 -15.12 -0.38 -7.08
C GLY A 12 -14.91 -1.59 -7.98
N GLU A 13 -14.68 -1.32 -9.25
CA GLU A 13 -14.28 -2.29 -10.25
C GLU A 13 -12.75 -2.22 -10.40
N ILE A 14 -12.08 -3.35 -10.17
CA ILE A 14 -10.62 -3.44 -10.16
C ILE A 14 -10.11 -3.89 -11.51
N GLU A 15 -9.09 -3.20 -12.00
CA GLU A 15 -8.44 -3.48 -13.27
C GLU A 15 -6.92 -3.55 -13.10
N ARG A 16 -6.32 -4.69 -13.47
CA ARG A 16 -4.87 -4.92 -13.40
C ARG A 16 -4.24 -4.60 -14.76
N LEU A 17 -3.44 -3.54 -14.85
CA LEU A 17 -2.74 -3.09 -16.05
C LEU A 17 -1.23 -3.09 -15.80
N GLY A 18 -0.56 -4.17 -16.18
CA GLY A 18 0.88 -4.33 -15.92
C GLY A 18 1.19 -4.27 -14.42
N SER A 19 2.06 -3.35 -14.02
CA SER A 19 2.40 -3.10 -12.61
C SER A 19 1.43 -2.16 -11.90
N THR A 20 0.37 -1.69 -12.54
CA THR A 20 -0.60 -0.77 -11.93
C THR A 20 -1.93 -1.45 -11.75
N ILE A 21 -2.53 -1.28 -10.58
CA ILE A 21 -3.88 -1.73 -10.26
C ILE A 21 -4.72 -0.48 -10.11
N ASN A 22 -5.71 -0.32 -10.98
CA ASN A 22 -6.67 0.77 -10.91
C ASN A 22 -7.96 0.27 -10.25
N ILE A 23 -8.66 1.20 -9.61
CA ILE A 23 -10.02 0.98 -9.15
C ILE A 23 -10.92 2.08 -9.73
N ARG A 24 -11.95 1.66 -10.45
CA ARG A 24 -12.99 2.54 -10.98
C ARG A 24 -14.24 2.49 -10.11
N LYS A 25 -15.07 3.52 -10.16
CA LYS A 25 -16.41 3.44 -9.56
C LYS A 25 -17.26 2.47 -10.36
N PHE A 26 -18.08 1.67 -9.68
CA PHE A 26 -18.97 0.73 -10.34
C PHE A 26 -19.89 1.45 -11.34
N GLY A 27 -19.90 0.96 -12.58
CA GLY A 27 -20.71 1.56 -13.65
C GLY A 27 -20.19 2.91 -14.15
N SER A 28 -18.91 3.22 -13.90
CA SER A 28 -18.25 4.44 -14.35
C SER A 28 -16.91 4.14 -15.03
N GLU A 29 -16.55 5.01 -15.98
CA GLU A 29 -15.21 5.02 -16.57
C GLU A 29 -14.20 5.80 -15.70
N SER A 30 -14.67 6.51 -14.67
CA SER A 30 -13.83 7.32 -13.80
C SER A 30 -13.00 6.45 -12.85
N ILE A 31 -11.67 6.62 -12.91
CA ILE A 31 -10.71 6.03 -11.97
C ILE A 31 -10.84 6.75 -10.62
N ALA A 32 -11.16 6.00 -9.58
CA ALA A 32 -11.26 6.48 -8.20
C ALA A 32 -9.92 6.41 -7.46
N GLY A 33 -9.01 5.54 -7.91
CA GLY A 33 -7.67 5.44 -7.34
C GLY A 33 -6.81 4.40 -8.06
N SER A 34 -5.56 4.33 -7.65
CA SER A 34 -4.60 3.38 -8.18
C SER A 34 -3.53 3.02 -7.14
N ILE A 35 -2.90 1.88 -7.35
CA ILE A 35 -1.70 1.44 -6.63
C ILE A 35 -0.74 0.82 -7.63
N SER A 36 0.56 1.11 -7.49
CA SER A 36 1.60 0.45 -8.26
C SER A 36 2.21 -0.68 -7.45
N LEU A 37 2.36 -1.84 -8.08
CA LEU A 37 2.92 -3.05 -7.51
C LEU A 37 4.03 -3.56 -8.44
N VAL A 38 5.27 -3.23 -8.09
CA VAL A 38 6.44 -3.50 -8.92
C VAL A 38 7.08 -4.83 -8.47
N PRO A 39 7.22 -5.83 -9.37
CA PRO A 39 7.96 -7.05 -9.04
C PRO A 39 9.47 -6.76 -8.98
N LEU A 40 10.11 -7.19 -7.91
CA LEU A 40 11.56 -7.22 -7.77
C LEU A 40 12.02 -8.67 -7.72
N SER A 41 13.10 -8.99 -8.42
CA SER A 41 13.68 -10.34 -8.45
C SER A 41 14.90 -10.51 -7.54
N GLU A 42 15.63 -9.42 -7.29
CA GLU A 42 16.89 -9.41 -6.55
C GLU A 42 16.84 -8.37 -5.41
N PRO A 43 17.46 -8.65 -4.25
CA PRO A 43 18.14 -9.89 -3.85
C PRO A 43 17.16 -10.99 -3.40
N ILE A 44 15.87 -10.68 -3.30
CA ILE A 44 14.80 -11.60 -2.92
C ILE A 44 13.58 -11.29 -3.79
N ARG A 45 12.91 -12.32 -4.30
CA ARG A 45 11.67 -12.15 -5.07
C ARG A 45 10.54 -11.62 -4.20
N LEU A 46 10.07 -10.41 -4.49
CA LEU A 46 8.97 -9.76 -3.78
C LEU A 46 8.26 -8.74 -4.67
N TYR A 47 7.15 -8.21 -4.20
CA TYR A 47 6.56 -7.00 -4.77
C TYR A 47 6.81 -5.80 -3.88
N LEU A 48 7.10 -4.67 -4.50
CA LEU A 48 7.17 -3.38 -3.84
C LEU A 48 5.94 -2.54 -4.21
N VAL A 49 5.22 -2.08 -3.18
CA VAL A 49 4.11 -1.14 -3.36
C VAL A 49 4.65 0.28 -3.51
N TYR A 50 4.21 0.93 -4.59
CA TYR A 50 4.46 2.34 -4.88
C TYR A 50 3.14 3.09 -5.14
N ASP A 51 3.15 4.38 -4.82
CA ASP A 51 2.12 5.37 -5.22
C ASP A 51 0.67 4.89 -5.05
N LEU A 52 0.29 4.46 -3.83
CA LEU A 52 -1.11 4.27 -3.49
C LEU A 52 -1.78 5.66 -3.41
N LYS A 53 -2.73 5.90 -4.29
CA LYS A 53 -3.52 7.14 -4.33
C LYS A 53 -4.99 6.87 -4.56
N VAL A 54 -5.80 7.72 -3.95
CA VAL A 54 -7.26 7.78 -4.14
C VAL A 54 -7.60 9.23 -4.40
N GLU A 55 -8.39 9.47 -5.44
CA GLU A 55 -8.84 10.80 -5.83
C GLU A 55 -9.53 11.51 -4.67
N ARG A 56 -9.37 12.83 -4.58
CA ARG A 56 -9.74 13.59 -3.38
C ARG A 56 -11.22 13.42 -3.02
N GLU A 57 -12.10 13.42 -4.02
CA GLU A 57 -13.55 13.27 -3.84
C GLU A 57 -13.95 11.84 -3.45
N GLU A 58 -13.03 10.88 -3.63
CA GLU A 58 -13.26 9.45 -3.42
C GLU A 58 -12.63 8.92 -2.11
N GLN A 59 -11.93 9.80 -1.37
CA GLN A 59 -11.31 9.47 -0.09
C GLN A 59 -12.35 9.17 1.00
N GLY A 60 -12.03 8.24 1.90
CA GLY A 60 -12.94 7.79 2.97
C GLY A 60 -13.98 6.75 2.53
N LYS A 61 -14.17 6.53 1.22
CA LYS A 61 -15.15 5.59 0.68
C LYS A 61 -14.70 4.12 0.63
N GLY A 62 -13.45 3.86 1.01
CA GLY A 62 -12.89 2.50 1.13
C GLY A 62 -12.14 1.98 -0.10
N PHE A 63 -11.95 2.78 -1.15
CA PHE A 63 -11.23 2.35 -2.35
C PHE A 63 -9.76 1.96 -2.08
N ALA A 64 -9.04 2.70 -1.23
CA ALA A 64 -7.68 2.32 -0.81
C ALA A 64 -7.65 0.92 -0.15
N SER A 65 -8.66 0.59 0.65
CA SER A 65 -8.74 -0.72 1.30
C SER A 65 -9.00 -1.85 0.31
N GLN A 66 -9.77 -1.58 -0.75
CA GLN A 66 -10.03 -2.53 -1.85
C GLN A 66 -8.78 -2.75 -2.70
N LEU A 67 -8.04 -1.68 -3.03
CA LEU A 67 -6.75 -1.78 -3.71
C LEU A 67 -5.75 -2.63 -2.90
N MET A 68 -5.65 -2.40 -1.60
CA MET A 68 -4.79 -3.21 -0.73
C MET A 68 -5.25 -4.66 -0.62
N ALA A 69 -6.56 -4.93 -0.61
CA ALA A 69 -7.09 -6.29 -0.61
C ALA A 69 -6.71 -7.04 -1.90
N GLU A 70 -6.66 -6.33 -3.03
CA GLU A 70 -6.19 -6.89 -4.30
C GLU A 70 -4.69 -7.17 -4.29
N VAL A 71 -3.88 -6.27 -3.72
CA VAL A 71 -2.44 -6.51 -3.51
C VAL A 71 -2.21 -7.77 -2.65
N GLU A 72 -2.95 -7.91 -1.56
CA GLU A 72 -2.90 -9.10 -0.71
C GLU A 72 -3.33 -10.37 -1.47
N LYS A 73 -4.31 -10.26 -2.38
CA LYS A 73 -4.73 -11.36 -3.26
C LYS A 73 -3.62 -11.76 -4.23
N ILE A 74 -2.99 -10.79 -4.89
CA ILE A 74 -1.86 -11.03 -5.81
C ILE A 74 -0.71 -11.71 -5.08
N SER A 75 -0.37 -11.25 -3.87
CA SER A 75 0.66 -11.87 -3.04
C SER A 75 0.39 -13.36 -2.78
N ARG A 76 -0.85 -13.71 -2.45
CA ARG A 76 -1.26 -15.11 -2.24
C ARG A 76 -1.23 -15.92 -3.53
N GLU A 77 -1.71 -15.37 -4.64
CA GLU A 77 -1.76 -16.03 -5.95
C GLU A 77 -0.36 -16.33 -6.50
N SER A 78 0.60 -15.42 -6.31
CA SER A 78 1.97 -15.59 -6.82
C SER A 78 2.94 -16.19 -5.81
N SER A 79 2.52 -16.37 -4.55
CA SER A 79 3.38 -16.74 -3.43
C SER A 79 4.58 -15.79 -3.24
N MET A 80 4.45 -14.52 -3.62
CA MET A 80 5.47 -13.49 -3.42
C MET A 80 5.08 -12.55 -2.27
N PRO A 81 5.98 -12.30 -1.30
CA PRO A 81 5.75 -11.28 -0.29
C PRO A 81 5.62 -9.89 -0.89
N VAL A 82 4.95 -9.00 -0.17
CA VAL A 82 4.76 -7.59 -0.52
C VAL A 82 5.41 -6.73 0.54
N VAL A 83 6.15 -5.72 0.10
CA VAL A 83 6.77 -4.69 0.93
C VAL A 83 6.13 -3.34 0.58
N LEU A 84 5.85 -2.52 1.59
CA LEU A 84 5.28 -1.19 1.46
C LEU A 84 6.03 -0.21 2.36
N HIS A 85 6.52 0.87 1.78
CA HIS A 85 7.13 1.98 2.52
C HIS A 85 6.07 3.02 2.87
N ASP A 86 5.77 3.19 4.15
CA ASP A 86 4.75 4.14 4.59
C ASP A 86 5.37 5.52 4.85
N ALA A 87 5.82 6.17 3.77
CA ALA A 87 6.31 7.55 3.85
C ALA A 87 5.17 8.56 4.06
N THR A 88 3.95 8.13 4.41
CA THR A 88 2.83 9.03 4.66
C THR A 88 3.06 9.91 5.88
N ASP A 89 3.99 9.57 6.78
CA ASP A 89 4.34 10.33 7.99
C ASP A 89 5.42 11.42 7.78
N LYS A 90 6.01 11.58 6.59
CA LYS A 90 6.90 12.74 6.32
C LYS A 90 6.09 14.01 6.05
N GLU A 91 6.32 15.07 6.83
CA GLU A 91 5.93 16.41 6.44
C GLU A 91 6.46 16.66 5.02
N LYS A 92 5.57 16.81 4.03
CA LYS A 92 6.03 17.21 2.71
C LYS A 92 6.72 18.55 2.87
N LYS A 93 8.00 18.63 2.50
CA LYS A 93 8.70 19.92 2.31
C LYS A 93 7.79 20.79 1.44
N GLY A 94 7.19 21.83 2.02
CA GLY A 94 6.16 22.66 1.37
C GLY A 94 4.81 22.76 2.09
N GLY A 95 4.66 22.26 3.32
CA GLY A 95 3.53 22.62 4.19
C GLY A 95 2.16 22.04 3.78
N LYS A 96 2.13 21.03 2.89
CA LYS A 96 0.88 20.32 2.58
C LYS A 96 0.62 19.27 3.66
N THR A 97 -0.40 19.51 4.47
CA THR A 97 -0.94 18.58 5.47
C THR A 97 -1.16 17.21 4.82
N GLN A 98 -0.60 16.18 5.43
CA GLN A 98 -0.86 14.78 5.05
C GLN A 98 -2.36 14.50 5.09
N ASN A 99 -2.79 13.49 4.34
CA ASN A 99 -4.15 13.00 4.48
C ASN A 99 -4.28 12.26 5.83
N PRO A 100 -4.99 12.80 6.84
CA PRO A 100 -5.12 12.11 8.13
C PRO A 100 -5.81 10.74 8.00
N LEU A 101 -6.53 10.49 6.90
CA LEU A 101 -7.16 9.20 6.60
C LEU A 101 -6.16 8.11 6.16
N SER A 102 -4.94 8.48 5.73
CA SER A 102 -3.93 7.48 5.36
C SER A 102 -3.08 7.01 6.55
N ILE A 103 -2.97 7.82 7.60
CA ILE A 103 -2.11 7.55 8.76
C ILE A 103 -2.60 6.27 9.48
N GLY A 104 -1.70 5.30 9.62
CA GLY A 104 -1.96 4.05 10.33
C GLY A 104 -2.95 3.12 9.61
N MET A 105 -3.26 3.35 8.33
CA MET A 105 -4.10 2.45 7.55
C MET A 105 -3.50 1.04 7.52
N TYR A 106 -2.20 0.92 7.26
CA TYR A 106 -1.51 -0.36 7.12
C TYR A 106 -1.34 -1.08 8.45
N LYS A 107 -0.99 -0.35 9.53
CA LYS A 107 -0.84 -0.87 10.89
C LYS A 107 -2.06 -1.64 11.39
N LYS A 108 -3.26 -1.23 10.96
CA LYS A 108 -4.53 -1.86 11.35
C LYS A 108 -4.92 -3.07 10.49
N ARG A 109 -4.21 -3.35 9.38
CA ARG A 109 -4.55 -4.46 8.48
C ARG A 109 -3.97 -5.77 9.00
N LYS A 110 -4.82 -6.78 9.16
CA LYS A 110 -4.41 -8.13 9.59
C LYS A 110 -3.43 -8.74 8.58
N GLY A 111 -2.37 -9.36 9.09
CA GLY A 111 -1.37 -10.08 8.28
C GLY A 111 -0.16 -9.23 7.88
N TRP A 112 -0.28 -7.90 7.92
CA TRP A 112 0.84 -6.98 7.73
C TRP A 112 1.69 -6.88 9.00
N VAL A 113 3.00 -6.75 8.83
CA VAL A 113 3.95 -6.50 9.93
C VAL A 113 4.64 -5.18 9.73
N GLU A 114 4.58 -4.36 10.76
CA GLU A 114 5.40 -3.17 10.88
C GLU A 114 6.85 -3.55 11.22
N VAL A 115 7.78 -3.09 10.40
CA VAL A 115 9.22 -3.26 10.57
C VAL A 115 9.87 -1.88 10.50
N MET A 116 10.70 -1.57 11.48
CA MET A 116 11.46 -0.31 11.48
C MET A 116 12.74 -0.50 10.68
N ASP A 117 12.89 0.30 9.62
CA ASP A 117 14.14 0.44 8.89
C ASP A 117 15.00 1.52 9.60
N PRO A 118 16.22 1.21 10.07
CA PRO A 118 17.07 2.17 10.77
C PRO A 118 17.53 3.35 9.89
N SER A 119 17.45 3.21 8.56
CA SER A 119 17.81 4.25 7.60
C SER A 119 16.67 5.20 7.25
N GLN A 120 15.43 4.87 7.66
CA GLN A 120 14.24 5.66 7.36
C GLN A 120 13.60 6.17 8.65
N THR A 121 12.90 7.30 8.53
CA THR A 121 12.12 7.88 9.63
C THR A 121 10.68 7.36 9.67
N TYR A 122 10.33 6.41 8.80
CA TYR A 122 8.98 5.89 8.65
C TYR A 122 8.99 4.35 8.62
N PRO A 123 7.89 3.70 9.06
CA PRO A 123 7.82 2.25 9.07
C PRO A 123 7.73 1.65 7.67
N VAL A 124 8.25 0.44 7.56
CA VAL A 124 8.06 -0.45 6.42
C VAL A 124 7.06 -1.53 6.82
N TYR A 125 6.10 -1.82 5.95
CA TYR A 125 5.12 -2.88 6.18
C TYR A 125 5.36 -4.06 5.24
N VAL A 126 5.37 -5.26 5.80
CA VAL A 126 5.58 -6.51 5.06
C VAL A 126 4.35 -7.40 5.17
N TYR A 127 3.89 -7.95 4.04
CA TYR A 127 2.80 -8.90 3.95
C TYR A 127 3.23 -10.16 3.18
N GLY A 128 2.79 -11.33 3.63
CA GLY A 128 3.06 -12.59 2.94
C GLY A 128 2.96 -13.80 3.86
N THR A 129 3.19 -14.97 3.29
CA THR A 129 3.31 -16.24 4.02
C THR A 129 4.50 -16.18 4.98
N ARG A 130 4.35 -16.68 6.22
CA ARG A 130 5.40 -16.67 7.25
C ARG A 130 6.39 -17.81 7.06
N ASP A 131 7.15 -17.73 5.99
CA ASP A 131 8.21 -18.66 5.64
C ASP A 131 9.60 -18.01 5.77
N LYS A 132 10.64 -18.76 5.38
CA LYS A 132 12.02 -18.27 5.42
C LYS A 132 12.25 -17.03 4.54
N VAL A 133 11.51 -16.88 3.43
CA VAL A 133 11.66 -15.73 2.53
C VAL A 133 11.12 -14.48 3.22
N PHE A 134 9.98 -14.59 3.88
CA PHE A 134 9.42 -13.51 4.68
C PHE A 134 10.39 -13.04 5.77
N GLU A 135 10.95 -13.97 6.56
CA GLU A 135 11.89 -13.62 7.62
C GLU A 135 13.17 -12.97 7.08
N GLN A 136 13.70 -13.44 5.94
CA GLN A 136 14.83 -12.79 5.28
C GLN A 136 14.53 -11.36 4.86
N ILE A 137 13.32 -11.08 4.34
CA ILE A 137 12.91 -9.72 3.98
C ILE A 137 12.88 -8.83 5.23
N VAL A 138 12.28 -9.31 6.32
CA VAL A 138 12.21 -8.57 7.59
C VAL A 138 13.60 -8.27 8.14
N ASP A 139 14.51 -9.25 8.12
CA ASP A 139 15.86 -9.07 8.63
C ASP A 139 16.68 -8.09 7.79
N ARG A 140 16.51 -8.11 6.46
CA ARG A 140 17.15 -7.13 5.57
C ARG A 140 16.68 -5.70 5.85
N ILE A 141 15.37 -5.51 6.04
CA ILE A 141 14.81 -4.20 6.39
C ILE A 141 15.39 -3.71 7.73
N LYS A 142 15.47 -4.58 8.75
CA LYS A 142 16.08 -4.23 10.05
C LYS A 142 17.55 -3.86 9.97
N GLN A 143 18.25 -4.36 8.95
CA GLN A 143 19.66 -4.00 8.67
C GLN A 143 19.80 -2.73 7.80
N GLY A 144 18.69 -2.11 7.38
CA GLY A 144 18.69 -0.95 6.49
C GLY A 144 19.04 -1.31 5.03
N LEU A 145 18.90 -2.58 4.65
CA LEU A 145 19.16 -3.04 3.29
C LEU A 145 17.87 -2.91 2.47
N ILE A 146 17.78 -1.82 1.71
CA ILE A 146 16.54 -1.44 1.01
C ILE A 146 16.41 -2.19 -0.32
N PHE A 147 15.17 -2.52 -0.66
CA PHE A 147 14.76 -2.98 -1.98
C PHE A 147 14.46 -1.74 -2.83
N TYR A 148 15.45 -1.19 -3.53
CA TYR A 148 15.19 -0.23 -4.61
C TYR A 148 15.22 -0.99 -5.94
N GLY A 149 14.25 -0.72 -6.81
CA GLY A 149 14.40 -1.10 -8.21
C GLY A 149 15.63 -0.39 -8.78
N ASN A 150 16.47 -1.14 -9.49
CA ASN A 150 17.51 -0.54 -10.35
C ASN A 150 16.86 0.32 -11.44
#